data_AF-A0A4Z0EQ41-F1
#
_entry.id   AF-A0A4Z0EQ41-F1
#
_cell.length_a   1.000
_cell.length_b   1.000
_cell.length_c   1.000
_cell.angle_alpha   90.00
_cell.angle_beta   90.00
_cell.angle_gamma   90.00
#
_symmetry.space_group_name_H-M   'P 1'
#
loop_
_entity.id
_entity.type
_entity.pdbx_description
1 polymer ?
#
loop_
_entity_poly.entity_id
_entity_poly.type
_entity_poly.pdbx_seq_one_letter_code
_entity_poly.pdbx_strand_id
1 'polypeptide(L)'
;MKAPHSFLLLTIFALLAGGCASESGVTVGSDQRGQATDMAGNGVIDNTTDGVDFTKYKTYSWASQVSNSQNGSLFLNDLLFKGMIRDAVEHEMASRGYTYQPTGGDLVMNFRSFDQPTEITSTSSLGAGYWDTSESYAFNDKQKVKLDRGSILVQMIDRKKGEAVWQGYASGLTDGDVFNKDKDKVYVAVGQIFKEYNHRADKL
;
A
#
# COMPACT_ATOMS: atom_id res chain seq x y z
N MET A 1 33.88 57.86 36.44
CA MET A 1 32.48 57.73 36.90
C MET A 1 31.67 57.08 35.79
N LYS A 2 30.91 56.03 36.17
CA LYS A 2 29.79 55.34 35.47
C LYS A 2 30.06 54.53 34.18
N ALA A 3 30.02 53.20 34.35
CA ALA A 3 29.44 52.26 33.38
C ALA A 3 27.90 52.45 33.29
N PRO A 4 27.27 51.98 32.20
CA PRO A 4 26.51 50.71 32.27
C PRO A 4 26.70 49.86 30.99
N HIS A 5 27.01 48.56 31.06
CA HIS A 5 26.06 47.43 31.09
C HIS A 5 24.91 47.53 30.07
N SER A 6 25.03 46.81 28.96
CA SER A 6 23.87 46.37 28.18
C SER A 6 24.07 44.97 27.62
N PHE A 7 22.93 44.30 27.50
CA PHE A 7 22.69 42.86 27.54
C PHE A 7 23.03 42.10 26.24
N LEU A 8 23.41 40.84 26.46
CA LEU A 8 23.37 39.63 25.63
C LEU A 8 22.30 39.61 24.51
N LEU A 9 22.66 39.12 23.31
CA LEU A 9 21.79 38.20 22.56
C LEU A 9 22.63 37.24 21.70
N LEU A 10 22.75 36.00 22.18
CA LEU A 10 23.36 34.88 21.48
C LEU A 10 22.33 34.34 20.47
N THR A 11 22.54 34.60 19.18
CA THR A 11 21.66 34.05 18.13
C THR A 11 22.09 32.60 17.86
N ILE A 12 21.32 31.67 18.40
CA ILE A 12 21.41 30.24 18.08
C ILE A 12 20.88 30.07 16.66
N PHE A 13 21.76 29.74 15.71
CA PHE A 13 21.37 29.19 14.42
C PHE A 13 20.93 27.76 14.65
N ALA A 14 19.61 27.53 14.72
CA ALA A 14 19.06 26.18 14.73
C ALA A 14 19.29 25.53 13.37
N LEU A 15 19.88 24.33 13.38
CA LEU A 15 19.96 23.44 12.22
C LEU A 15 18.53 23.21 11.68
N LEU A 16 18.29 23.65 10.45
CA LEU A 16 17.22 23.10 9.63
C LEU A 16 17.65 21.69 9.25
N ALA A 17 17.21 20.70 10.03
CA ALA A 17 17.21 19.31 9.59
C ALA A 17 16.39 19.24 8.30
N GLY A 18 17.05 18.78 7.23
CA GLY A 18 16.46 18.68 5.91
C GLY A 18 15.16 17.90 5.95
N GLY A 19 14.07 18.56 5.55
CA GLY A 19 12.88 17.87 5.12
C GLY A 19 13.24 17.01 3.92
N CYS A 20 12.99 15.70 4.01
CA CYS A 20 12.91 14.87 2.82
C CYS A 20 11.91 15.53 1.88
N ALA A 21 12.41 15.98 0.73
CA ALA A 21 11.57 16.49 -0.34
C ALA A 21 10.61 15.36 -0.76
N SER A 22 9.31 15.55 -0.50
CA SER A 22 8.26 14.70 -1.07
C SER A 22 8.21 14.98 -2.57
N GLU A 23 8.86 14.13 -3.36
CA GLU A 23 8.71 14.17 -4.82
C GLU A 23 7.27 13.81 -5.19
N SER A 24 6.55 14.78 -5.78
CA SER A 24 5.13 14.74 -6.18
C SER A 24 4.15 14.61 -5.02
N GLY A 25 2.96 15.20 -5.13
CA GLY A 25 1.90 15.19 -4.11
C GLY A 25 1.26 13.81 -3.88
N VAL A 26 2.07 12.75 -3.84
CA VAL A 26 1.66 11.36 -3.68
C VAL A 26 1.87 10.93 -2.23
N THR A 27 0.78 10.53 -1.57
CA THR A 27 0.81 10.02 -0.19
C THR A 27 0.87 8.49 -0.24
N VAL A 28 1.83 7.90 0.48
CA VAL A 28 2.06 6.45 0.50
C VAL A 28 1.81 5.90 1.91
N GLY A 29 1.19 4.73 1.99
CA GLY A 29 1.00 4.02 3.25
C GLY A 29 0.88 2.52 3.06
N SER A 30 1.08 1.77 4.14
CA SER A 30 0.92 0.31 4.15
C SER A 30 0.44 -0.18 5.50
N ASP A 31 -0.21 -1.34 5.50
CA ASP A 31 -0.63 -2.05 6.70
C ASP A 31 -0.26 -3.53 6.57
N GLN A 32 0.16 -4.14 7.68
CA GLN A 32 0.48 -5.57 7.76
C GLN A 32 -0.36 -6.24 8.84
N ARG A 33 -0.86 -7.44 8.58
CA ARG A 33 -1.66 -8.15 9.60
C ARG A 33 -0.79 -8.45 10.83
N GLY A 34 -1.33 -8.11 12.00
CA GLY A 34 -0.69 -8.39 13.29
C GLY A 34 0.31 -7.33 13.75
N GLN A 35 0.55 -6.28 12.97
CA GLN A 35 1.27 -5.10 13.45
C GLN A 35 0.28 -4.08 14.02
N ALA A 36 0.56 -3.59 15.23
CA ALA A 36 -0.03 -2.35 15.71
C ALA A 36 0.50 -1.22 14.84
N THR A 37 -0.36 -0.55 14.09
CA THR A 37 -0.01 0.72 13.45
C THR A 37 0.11 1.77 14.53
N ASP A 38 1.26 2.46 14.64
CA ASP A 38 1.52 3.55 15.59
C ASP A 38 0.55 4.72 15.36
N MET A 39 -0.70 4.57 15.78
CA MET A 39 -1.67 5.64 15.87
C MET A 39 -1.57 6.21 17.28
N ALA A 40 -1.12 7.46 17.37
CA ALA A 40 -1.02 8.21 18.61
C ALA A 40 -2.33 8.11 19.42
N GLY A 41 -2.32 7.30 20.48
CA GLY A 41 -3.52 7.06 21.28
C GLY A 41 -3.27 5.96 22.31
N ASN A 42 -3.00 6.37 23.54
CA ASN A 42 -2.80 5.53 24.71
C ASN A 42 -3.94 4.49 24.86
N GLY A 43 -3.66 3.21 24.58
CA GLY A 43 -4.66 2.15 24.69
C GLY A 43 -4.08 0.75 24.50
N VAL A 44 -3.87 0.04 25.61
CA VAL A 44 -3.76 -1.42 25.78
C VAL A 44 -3.15 -2.19 24.61
N ILE A 45 -1.87 -2.55 24.75
CA ILE A 45 -1.19 -3.52 23.87
C ILE A 45 -1.82 -4.91 24.14
N ASP A 46 -2.71 -5.35 23.26
CA ASP A 46 -3.11 -6.75 23.21
C ASP A 46 -1.98 -7.55 22.55
N ASN A 47 -1.21 -8.27 23.36
CA ASN A 47 -0.01 -9.00 22.95
C ASN A 47 -0.34 -10.38 22.32
N THR A 48 -1.42 -10.47 21.53
CA THR A 48 -1.91 -11.70 20.89
C THR A 48 -1.72 -11.75 19.38
N THR A 49 -1.04 -10.79 18.77
CA THR A 49 -0.82 -10.78 17.32
C THR A 49 0.28 -11.76 16.90
N ASP A 50 -0.14 -12.96 16.49
CA ASP A 50 0.67 -13.86 15.66
C ASP A 50 1.11 -13.12 14.39
N GLY A 51 2.33 -12.58 14.38
CA GLY A 51 2.90 -11.91 13.21
C GLY A 51 2.92 -12.82 11.99
N VAL A 52 2.72 -12.25 10.80
CA VAL A 52 2.78 -13.02 9.55
C VAL A 52 4.23 -13.41 9.24
N ASP A 53 4.46 -14.71 9.06
CA ASP A 53 5.74 -15.24 8.60
C ASP A 53 5.81 -15.22 7.06
N PHE A 54 6.32 -14.12 6.51
CA PHE A 54 6.44 -13.93 5.06
C PHE A 54 7.48 -14.84 4.39
N THR A 55 8.35 -15.51 5.15
CA THR A 55 9.37 -16.41 4.59
C THR A 55 8.75 -17.62 3.88
N LYS A 56 7.50 -17.94 4.23
CA LYS A 56 6.70 -19.04 3.67
C LYS A 56 6.15 -18.78 2.26
N TYR A 57 6.08 -17.53 1.82
CA TYR A 57 5.51 -17.20 0.51
C TYR A 57 6.62 -17.09 -0.54
N LYS A 58 6.56 -17.90 -1.59
CA LYS A 58 7.55 -17.90 -2.70
C LYS A 58 6.91 -17.63 -4.05
N THR A 59 5.62 -17.93 -4.17
CA THR A 59 4.87 -17.81 -5.42
C THR A 59 3.67 -16.90 -5.24
N TYR A 60 3.25 -16.27 -6.33
CA TYR A 60 2.02 -15.51 -6.35
C TYR A 60 1.20 -15.81 -7.60
N SER A 61 -0.10 -15.59 -7.47
CA SER A 61 -1.09 -15.72 -8.54
C SER A 61 -1.97 -14.47 -8.53
N TRP A 62 -2.60 -14.16 -9.66
CA TRP A 62 -3.48 -13.01 -9.75
C TRP A 62 -4.88 -13.33 -9.22
N ALA A 63 -5.50 -12.35 -8.57
CA ALA A 63 -6.93 -12.41 -8.28
C ALA A 63 -7.76 -12.54 -9.57
N SER A 64 -8.97 -13.10 -9.51
CA SER A 64 -9.78 -13.39 -10.71
C SER A 64 -10.14 -12.11 -11.46
N GLN A 65 -10.45 -11.03 -10.75
CA GLN A 65 -10.72 -9.70 -11.27
C GLN A 65 -9.53 -9.09 -12.01
N VAL A 66 -8.30 -9.34 -11.55
CA VAL A 66 -7.08 -8.89 -12.21
C VAL A 66 -6.80 -9.75 -13.45
N SER A 67 -6.99 -11.07 -13.32
CA SER A 67 -6.75 -12.04 -14.40
C SER A 67 -7.74 -11.91 -15.55
N ASN A 68 -8.99 -11.53 -15.28
CA ASN A 68 -10.01 -11.36 -16.30
C ASN A 68 -9.70 -10.14 -17.18
N SER A 69 -9.30 -10.37 -18.43
CA SER A 69 -8.92 -9.31 -19.37
C SER A 69 -10.05 -8.34 -19.71
N GLN A 70 -11.31 -8.72 -19.48
CA GLN A 70 -12.49 -7.91 -19.79
C GLN A 70 -12.99 -7.11 -18.57
N ASN A 71 -12.47 -7.39 -17.36
CA ASN A 71 -12.88 -6.66 -16.17
C ASN A 71 -12.10 -5.33 -16.08
N GLY A 72 -12.75 -4.23 -16.46
CA GLY A 72 -12.24 -2.87 -16.33
C GLY A 72 -12.84 -2.06 -15.17
N SER A 73 -13.95 -2.50 -14.55
CA SER A 73 -14.73 -1.65 -13.62
C SER A 73 -13.99 -1.27 -12.34
N LEU A 74 -13.06 -2.12 -11.88
CA LEU A 74 -12.19 -1.86 -10.73
C LEU A 74 -10.93 -1.05 -11.09
N PHE A 75 -10.78 -0.69 -12.36
CA PHE A 75 -9.59 -0.09 -12.97
C PHE A 75 -9.94 1.09 -13.86
N LEU A 76 -10.90 1.92 -13.41
CA LEU A 76 -11.36 3.12 -14.12
C LEU A 76 -11.89 2.84 -15.54
N ASN A 77 -12.41 1.63 -15.77
CA ASN A 77 -12.85 1.12 -17.08
C ASN A 77 -11.78 1.24 -18.19
N ASP A 78 -10.51 1.09 -17.82
CA ASP A 78 -9.37 1.28 -18.71
C ASP A 78 -8.42 0.06 -18.68
N LEU A 79 -8.46 -0.74 -19.74
CA LEU A 79 -7.69 -1.99 -19.83
C LEU A 79 -6.19 -1.74 -20.04
N LEU A 80 -5.81 -0.62 -20.68
CA LEU A 80 -4.40 -0.26 -20.86
C LEU A 80 -3.81 0.12 -19.51
N PHE A 81 -4.52 0.97 -18.77
CA PHE A 81 -4.12 1.35 -17.42
C PHE A 81 -4.05 0.16 -16.46
N LYS A 82 -5.03 -0.75 -16.51
CA LYS A 82 -4.98 -2.03 -15.78
C LYS A 82 -3.70 -2.80 -16.10
N GLY A 83 -3.34 -2.90 -17.38
CA GLY A 83 -2.10 -3.53 -17.84
C GLY A 83 -0.86 -2.87 -17.24
N MET A 84 -0.79 -1.53 -17.24
CA MET A 84 0.33 -0.79 -16.66
C MET A 84 0.55 -1.08 -15.17
N ILE A 85 -0.52 -1.10 -14.37
CA ILE A 85 -0.43 -1.44 -12.94
C ILE A 85 0.03 -2.89 -12.78
N ARG A 86 -0.59 -3.81 -13.53
CA ARG A 86 -0.21 -5.22 -13.49
C ARG A 86 1.28 -5.40 -13.77
N ASP A 87 1.77 -4.86 -14.87
CA ASP A 87 3.18 -4.96 -15.28
C ASP A 87 4.14 -4.38 -14.21
N ALA A 88 3.79 -3.22 -13.64
CA ALA A 88 4.57 -2.60 -12.57
C ALA A 88 4.64 -3.50 -11.32
N VAL A 89 3.52 -4.10 -10.93
CA VAL A 89 3.47 -5.05 -9.81
C VAL A 89 4.27 -6.32 -10.12
N GLU A 90 4.19 -6.87 -11.34
CA GLU A 90 5.00 -8.03 -11.74
C GLU A 90 6.49 -7.72 -11.63
N HIS A 91 6.91 -6.53 -12.05
CA HIS A 91 8.30 -6.06 -11.92
C HIS A 91 8.76 -6.01 -10.45
N GLU A 92 7.97 -5.42 -9.56
CA GLU A 92 8.29 -5.31 -8.13
C GLU A 92 8.29 -6.67 -7.42
N MET A 93 7.40 -7.58 -7.78
CA MET A 93 7.35 -8.93 -7.22
C MET A 93 8.56 -9.75 -7.68
N ALA A 94 8.91 -9.68 -8.96
CA ALA A 94 10.08 -10.36 -9.51
C ALA A 94 11.39 -9.83 -8.87
N SER A 95 11.51 -8.51 -8.69
CA SER A 95 12.70 -7.90 -8.07
C SER A 95 12.89 -8.29 -6.59
N ARG A 96 11.86 -8.87 -5.96
CA ARG A 96 11.86 -9.42 -4.59
C ARG A 96 11.93 -10.95 -4.53
N GLY A 97 12.16 -11.59 -5.68
CA GLY A 97 12.35 -13.04 -5.78
C GLY A 97 11.07 -13.86 -5.80
N TYR A 98 9.89 -13.24 -5.90
CA TYR A 98 8.65 -14.00 -6.04
C TYR A 98 8.51 -14.55 -7.45
N THR A 99 8.02 -15.77 -7.56
CA THR A 99 7.75 -16.41 -8.86
C THR A 99 6.26 -16.32 -9.19
N TYR A 100 5.93 -15.83 -10.39
CA TYR A 100 4.56 -15.88 -10.88
C TYR A 100 4.14 -17.33 -11.15
N GLN A 101 3.03 -17.74 -10.55
CA GLN A 101 2.40 -19.03 -10.75
C GLN A 101 0.93 -18.80 -11.13
N PRO A 102 0.52 -19.06 -12.39
CA PRO A 102 -0.81 -18.70 -12.87
C PRO A 102 -1.96 -19.25 -12.02
N THR A 103 -1.77 -20.41 -11.40
CA THR A 103 -2.75 -21.06 -10.53
C THR A 103 -2.10 -21.56 -9.25
N GLY A 104 -2.74 -21.33 -8.10
CA GLY A 104 -2.32 -21.94 -6.84
C GLY A 104 -1.06 -21.35 -6.20
N GLY A 105 -0.67 -20.11 -6.56
CA GLY A 105 0.42 -19.41 -5.88
C GLY A 105 0.12 -19.18 -4.40
N ASP A 106 1.17 -19.14 -3.56
CA ASP A 106 1.05 -18.99 -2.10
C ASP A 106 0.30 -17.71 -1.71
N LEU A 107 0.59 -16.64 -2.46
CA LEU A 107 -0.14 -15.37 -2.39
C LEU A 107 -1.12 -15.21 -3.56
N VAL A 108 -2.22 -14.55 -3.27
CA VAL A 108 -3.10 -13.95 -4.27
C VAL A 108 -2.84 -12.46 -4.27
N MET A 109 -2.41 -11.93 -5.41
CA MET A 109 -2.20 -10.51 -5.63
C MET A 109 -3.47 -9.88 -6.17
N ASN A 110 -3.87 -8.76 -5.57
CA ASN A 110 -4.95 -7.91 -6.05
C ASN A 110 -4.49 -6.46 -6.14
N PHE A 111 -5.12 -5.69 -7.02
CA PHE A 111 -4.98 -4.24 -7.03
C PHE A 111 -6.29 -3.57 -7.42
N ARG A 112 -6.47 -2.31 -7.02
CA ARG A 112 -7.64 -1.48 -7.35
C ARG A 112 -7.22 -0.03 -7.56
N SER A 113 -8.04 0.72 -8.29
CA SER A 113 -7.84 2.15 -8.49
C SER A 113 -9.09 2.95 -8.10
N PHE A 114 -8.87 4.11 -7.50
CA PHE A 114 -9.92 4.99 -7.01
C PHE A 114 -9.70 6.41 -7.53
N ASP A 115 -10.63 6.92 -8.32
CA ASP A 115 -10.61 8.28 -8.85
C ASP A 115 -11.19 9.31 -7.88
N GLN A 116 -11.87 8.86 -6.82
CA GLN A 116 -12.46 9.65 -5.75
C GLN A 116 -11.89 9.25 -4.38
N PRO A 117 -11.91 10.15 -3.38
CA PRO A 117 -11.60 9.80 -2.00
C PRO A 117 -12.44 8.60 -1.55
N THR A 118 -11.79 7.60 -0.97
CA THR A 118 -12.42 6.33 -0.61
C THR A 118 -11.98 5.92 0.78
N GLU A 119 -12.92 5.48 1.62
CA GLU A 119 -12.61 4.85 2.90
C GLU A 119 -12.82 3.34 2.76
N ILE A 120 -11.76 2.57 2.96
CA ILE A 120 -11.81 1.11 2.92
C ILE A 120 -11.94 0.60 4.36
N THR A 121 -12.95 -0.24 4.58
CA THR A 121 -13.22 -0.88 5.86
C THR A 121 -12.90 -2.36 5.80
N SER A 122 -12.25 -2.84 6.85
CA SER A 122 -11.91 -4.23 7.08
C SER A 122 -13.08 -5.06 7.68
N THR A 123 -13.28 -6.32 7.25
CA THR A 123 -14.25 -7.33 7.69
C THR A 123 -13.61 -8.71 7.78
N SER A 124 -13.68 -9.39 8.93
CA SER A 124 -12.91 -10.58 9.38
C SER A 124 -12.81 -11.84 8.49
N SER A 125 -13.45 -11.94 7.32
CA SER A 125 -13.26 -13.08 6.42
C SER A 125 -13.53 -12.67 4.97
N LEU A 126 -12.62 -12.99 4.04
CA LEU A 126 -12.88 -12.79 2.60
C LEU A 126 -14.00 -13.71 2.07
N GLY A 127 -14.34 -14.76 2.83
CA GLY A 127 -15.39 -15.73 2.51
C GLY A 127 -15.20 -16.42 1.15
N ALA A 128 -16.16 -17.26 0.76
CA ALA A 128 -16.19 -17.85 -0.58
C ALA A 128 -16.47 -16.82 -1.69
N GLY A 129 -16.92 -15.61 -1.32
CA GLY A 129 -17.28 -14.51 -2.22
C GLY A 129 -16.12 -13.63 -2.66
N TYR A 130 -14.89 -13.88 -2.17
CA TYR A 130 -13.71 -13.12 -2.60
C TYR A 130 -13.46 -13.14 -4.12
N TRP A 131 -13.94 -14.21 -4.76
CA TRP A 131 -13.79 -14.43 -6.19
C TRP A 131 -15.01 -13.99 -7.01
N ASP A 132 -16.04 -13.47 -6.34
CA ASP A 132 -17.28 -12.95 -6.90
C ASP A 132 -17.31 -11.42 -6.81
N THR A 133 -18.12 -10.79 -7.64
CA THR A 133 -18.32 -9.35 -7.83
C THR A 133 -18.76 -8.56 -6.59
N SER A 134 -18.94 -9.21 -5.44
CA SER A 134 -19.36 -8.59 -4.18
C SER A 134 -18.32 -8.84 -3.07
N GLU A 135 -17.25 -8.05 -3.10
CA GLU A 135 -16.09 -8.27 -2.22
C GLU A 135 -16.21 -7.55 -0.86
N SER A 136 -15.82 -8.24 0.20
CA SER A 136 -15.60 -7.68 1.54
C SER A 136 -14.25 -8.20 2.07
N TYR A 137 -13.39 -7.32 2.62
CA TYR A 137 -11.99 -7.64 2.93
C TYR A 137 -11.59 -7.52 4.39
N ALA A 138 -10.77 -8.42 4.96
CA ALA A 138 -10.38 -8.47 6.38
C ALA A 138 -8.96 -8.00 6.71
N PHE A 139 -8.87 -7.34 7.86
CA PHE A 139 -7.74 -7.05 8.74
C PHE A 139 -8.25 -7.24 10.18
N ASN A 140 -7.45 -7.82 11.08
CA ASN A 140 -7.77 -7.72 12.50
C ASN A 140 -7.57 -6.26 12.90
N ASP A 141 -8.54 -5.76 13.65
CA ASP A 141 -8.81 -4.37 14.00
C ASP A 141 -9.52 -3.55 12.92
N LYS A 142 -10.55 -2.82 13.38
CA LYS A 142 -11.45 -1.96 12.61
C LYS A 142 -10.72 -0.70 12.13
N GLN A 143 -9.57 -0.85 11.49
CA GLN A 143 -8.82 0.26 10.92
C GLN A 143 -9.45 0.66 9.60
N LYS A 144 -9.74 1.95 9.50
CA LYS A 144 -10.27 2.58 8.29
C LYS A 144 -9.10 3.20 7.55
N VAL A 145 -8.84 2.71 6.35
CA VAL A 145 -7.82 3.30 5.48
C VAL A 145 -8.50 4.35 4.61
N LYS A 146 -8.08 5.59 4.79
CA LYS A 146 -8.53 6.71 3.96
C LYS A 146 -7.58 6.85 2.78
N LEU A 147 -8.13 6.69 1.59
CA LEU A 147 -7.46 6.90 0.33
C LEU A 147 -7.89 8.25 -0.23
N ASP A 148 -6.92 9.06 -0.61
CA ASP A 148 -7.23 10.32 -1.28
C ASP A 148 -7.64 10.06 -2.73
N ARG A 149 -8.04 11.13 -3.41
CA ARG A 149 -8.29 11.10 -4.83
C ARG A 149 -7.06 10.57 -5.59
N GLY A 150 -7.26 9.74 -6.62
CA GLY A 150 -6.16 9.28 -7.46
C GLY A 150 -5.32 8.22 -6.75
N SER A 151 -5.97 7.16 -6.26
CA SER A 151 -5.30 6.12 -5.48
C SER A 151 -5.13 4.82 -6.24
N ILE A 152 -3.97 4.18 -6.05
CA ILE A 152 -3.71 2.78 -6.38
C ILE A 152 -3.52 2.03 -5.06
N LEU A 153 -4.26 0.93 -4.89
CA LEU A 153 -4.13 -0.01 -3.78
C LEU A 153 -3.60 -1.33 -4.30
N VAL A 154 -2.64 -1.93 -3.61
CA VAL A 154 -2.12 -3.29 -3.84
C VAL A 154 -2.34 -4.12 -2.58
N GLN A 155 -2.77 -5.36 -2.75
CA GLN A 155 -3.07 -6.27 -1.64
C GLN A 155 -2.44 -7.65 -1.89
N MET A 156 -1.98 -8.27 -0.80
CA MET A 156 -1.46 -9.64 -0.75
C MET A 156 -2.32 -10.47 0.18
N ILE A 157 -2.88 -11.56 -0.33
CA ILE A 157 -3.78 -12.46 0.40
C ILE A 157 -3.11 -13.81 0.55
N ASP A 158 -3.06 -14.35 1.77
CA ASP A 158 -2.67 -15.74 2.01
C ASP A 158 -3.71 -16.67 1.40
N ARG A 159 -3.31 -17.47 0.40
CA ARG A 159 -4.24 -18.35 -0.31
C ARG A 159 -4.87 -19.42 0.59
N LYS A 160 -4.13 -19.94 1.56
CA LYS A 160 -4.61 -21.04 2.43
C LYS A 160 -5.62 -20.54 3.44
N LYS A 161 -5.42 -19.34 3.97
CA LYS A 161 -6.28 -18.74 4.98
C LYS A 161 -7.41 -17.90 4.38
N GLY A 162 -7.23 -17.38 3.16
CA GLY A 162 -8.16 -16.44 2.55
C GLY A 162 -8.22 -15.14 3.32
N GLU A 163 -7.06 -14.62 3.74
CA GLU A 163 -6.94 -13.42 4.57
C GLU A 163 -5.88 -12.49 3.98
N ALA A 164 -6.15 -11.19 3.95
CA ALA A 164 -5.13 -10.21 3.58
C ALA A 164 -4.02 -10.23 4.65
N VAL A 165 -2.77 -10.37 4.19
CA VAL A 165 -1.58 -10.38 5.05
C VAL A 165 -0.79 -9.09 4.95
N TRP A 166 -0.92 -8.39 3.81
CA TRP A 166 -0.30 -7.10 3.56
C TRP A 166 -1.12 -6.29 2.56
N GLN A 167 -1.12 -4.97 2.73
CA GLN A 167 -1.58 -4.04 1.71
C GLN A 167 -0.74 -2.77 1.72
N GLY A 168 -0.69 -2.09 0.57
CA GLY A 168 -0.07 -0.79 0.44
C GLY A 168 -0.78 0.05 -0.61
N TYR A 169 -0.70 1.37 -0.46
CA TYR A 169 -1.37 2.31 -1.36
C TYR A 169 -0.50 3.53 -1.64
N ALA A 170 -0.75 4.14 -2.80
CA ALA A 170 -0.26 5.45 -3.19
C ALA A 170 -1.46 6.28 -3.66
N SER A 171 -1.69 7.43 -3.04
CA SER A 171 -2.79 8.36 -3.34
C SER A 171 -2.27 9.65 -3.96
N GLY A 172 -3.10 10.45 -4.62
CA GLY A 172 -2.69 11.74 -5.20
C GLY A 172 -2.16 11.67 -6.63
N LEU A 173 -2.36 10.55 -7.34
CA LEU A 173 -2.06 10.43 -8.77
C LEU A 173 -3.11 11.19 -9.59
N THR A 174 -2.98 12.51 -9.62
CA THR A 174 -3.91 13.38 -10.35
C THR A 174 -3.18 14.38 -11.25
N ASP A 175 -3.90 14.85 -12.27
CA ASP A 175 -3.57 16.01 -13.07
C ASP A 175 -4.80 16.92 -13.05
N GLY A 176 -4.77 17.93 -12.16
CA GLY A 176 -5.97 18.66 -11.76
C GLY A 176 -7.05 17.73 -11.20
N ASP A 177 -8.24 17.77 -11.80
CA ASP A 177 -9.40 16.96 -11.42
C ASP A 177 -9.50 15.61 -12.16
N VAL A 178 -8.41 15.12 -12.75
CA VAL A 178 -8.41 13.85 -13.49
C VAL A 178 -7.36 12.91 -12.91
N PHE A 179 -7.64 11.60 -12.90
CA PHE A 179 -6.66 10.59 -12.53
C PHE A 179 -5.48 10.61 -13.52
N ASN A 180 -4.26 10.70 -13.02
CA ASN A 180 -3.07 10.68 -13.87
C ASN A 180 -2.67 9.23 -14.22
N LYS A 181 -2.89 8.85 -15.47
CA LYS A 181 -2.59 7.51 -16.01
C LYS A 181 -1.27 7.46 -16.79
N ASP A 182 -0.42 8.47 -16.66
CA ASP A 182 0.91 8.45 -17.25
C ASP A 182 1.71 7.22 -16.76
N LYS A 183 2.30 6.47 -17.68
CA LYS A 183 2.94 5.19 -17.37
C LYS A 183 4.05 5.33 -16.35
N ASP A 184 4.89 6.35 -16.48
CA ASP A 184 6.05 6.54 -15.60
C ASP A 184 5.57 6.89 -14.18
N LYS A 185 4.54 7.73 -14.06
CA LYS A 185 3.93 8.04 -12.76
C LYS A 185 3.28 6.83 -12.10
N VAL A 186 2.61 5.97 -12.88
CA VAL A 186 2.03 4.72 -12.37
C VAL A 186 3.13 3.78 -11.87
N TYR A 187 4.21 3.62 -12.62
CA TYR A 187 5.34 2.78 -12.20
C TYR A 187 6.02 3.33 -10.95
N VAL A 188 6.23 4.65 -10.86
CA VAL A 188 6.78 5.31 -9.66
C VAL A 188 5.88 5.07 -8.46
N ALA A 189 4.56 5.24 -8.60
CA ALA A 189 3.61 5.04 -7.51
C ALA A 189 3.59 3.59 -7.02
N VAL A 190 3.57 2.61 -7.93
CA VAL A 190 3.66 1.19 -7.57
C VAL A 190 5.00 0.88 -6.90
N GLY A 191 6.11 1.42 -7.41
CA GLY A 191 7.42 1.30 -6.78
C GLY A 191 7.43 1.89 -5.36
N GLN A 192 6.77 3.03 -5.13
CA GLN A 192 6.61 3.62 -3.80
C GLN A 192 5.78 2.74 -2.86
N ILE A 193 4.67 2.16 -3.34
CA ILE A 193 3.88 1.17 -2.58
C ILE A 193 4.79 0.02 -2.12
N PHE A 194 5.61 -0.51 -3.02
CA PHE A 194 6.47 -1.65 -2.73
C PHE A 194 7.74 -1.29 -1.93
N LYS A 195 8.10 -0.01 -1.77
CA LYS A 195 9.14 0.41 -0.81
C LYS A 195 8.72 0.15 0.64
N GLU A 196 7.42 0.19 0.91
CA GLU A 196 6.84 -0.16 2.21
C GLU A 196 6.76 -1.69 2.45
N TYR A 197 7.02 -2.50 1.43
CA TYR A 197 7.08 -3.95 1.53
C TYR A 197 8.52 -4.44 1.68
N ASN A 198 8.98 -4.58 2.92
CA ASN A 198 10.35 -4.96 3.26
C ASN A 198 10.63 -6.48 3.26
N HIS A 199 9.67 -7.30 2.81
CA HIS A 199 9.82 -8.75 2.71
C HIS A 199 10.22 -9.18 1.30
N ARG A 200 10.94 -10.31 1.21
CA ARG A 200 11.42 -10.87 -0.05
C ARG A 200 11.36 -12.40 -0.01
N ALA A 201 11.07 -13.02 -1.14
CA ALA A 201 11.07 -14.48 -1.26
C ALA A 201 12.49 -15.06 -1.42
N ASP A 202 13.45 -14.25 -1.88
CA ASP A 202 14.85 -14.65 -2.09
C ASP A 202 15.77 -14.42 -0.88
N LYS A 203 15.27 -13.82 0.21
CA LYS A 203 15.98 -13.74 1.48
C LYS A 203 15.49 -14.84 2.40
N LEU A 204 16.43 -15.69 2.82
CA LEU A 204 16.25 -16.75 3.83
C LEU A 204 16.40 -16.19 5.24
#